data_AF-A0A7U9DX71-F1
#
_entry.id   AF-A0A7U9DX71-F1
#
_cell.length_a   1.000
_cell.length_b   1.000
_cell.length_c   1.000
_cell.angle_alpha   90.00
_cell.angle_beta   90.00
_cell.angle_gamma   90.00
#
_symmetry.space_group_name_H-M   'P 1'
#
loop_
_entity.id
_entity.type
_entity.pdbx_description
1 polymer ?
#
loop_
_entity_poly.entity_id
_entity_poly.type
_entity_poly.pdbx_seq_one_letter_code
_entity_poly.pdbx_strand_id
1 'polypeptide(L)'
;MLSSALWPRGVTADVRDALLERLRAWLGSDPDGTPRLGTDATGRLTLAKSVVSDLDVLRSLYYEATQGRGAGSRQVRGRLLTDALVLVRGPLLADRPEGRYRWLTHEIVDAQLPLLVADTGLALSEFHLEKNRAEKAIEALTAALRTAPADERLWHELLRATHTTGDPGRLRALAADLVARSGARGVPPRTEALLDELLPTWREGVSAAG
;
A
#
# COMPACT_ATOMS: atom_id res chain seq x y z
N MET A 1 -12.46 1.63 -24.51
CA MET A 1 -13.24 2.85 -24.18
C MET A 1 -13.86 2.68 -22.80
N LEU A 2 -14.02 3.74 -22.01
CA LEU A 2 -14.53 3.68 -20.63
C LEU A 2 -15.88 2.94 -20.51
N SER A 3 -16.76 3.07 -21.51
CA SER A 3 -18.05 2.39 -21.54
C SER A 3 -17.95 0.86 -21.58
N SER A 4 -16.98 0.29 -22.32
CA SER A 4 -16.78 -1.17 -22.36
C SER A 4 -16.16 -1.70 -21.07
N ALA A 5 -15.44 -0.85 -20.34
CA ALA A 5 -14.83 -1.16 -19.05
C ALA A 5 -15.83 -1.11 -17.89
N LEU A 6 -16.75 -0.14 -17.91
CA LEU A 6 -17.80 0.04 -16.90
C LEU A 6 -19.04 -0.84 -17.15
N TRP A 7 -19.39 -1.07 -18.41
CA TRP A 7 -20.52 -1.91 -18.82
C TRP A 7 -20.07 -2.97 -19.83
N PRO A 8 -19.44 -4.06 -19.38
CA PRO A 8 -18.91 -5.11 -20.26
C PRO A 8 -19.98 -5.80 -21.13
N ARG A 9 -21.24 -5.80 -20.67
CA ARG A 9 -22.40 -6.37 -21.39
C ARG A 9 -23.19 -5.31 -22.19
N GLY A 10 -22.64 -4.11 -22.34
CA GLY A 10 -23.32 -2.96 -22.93
C GLY A 10 -24.26 -2.24 -21.96
N VAL A 11 -24.61 -1.01 -22.33
CA VAL A 11 -25.56 -0.15 -21.63
C VAL A 11 -26.26 0.73 -22.67
N THR A 12 -27.54 1.04 -22.46
CA THR A 12 -28.24 2.02 -23.30
C THR A 12 -27.76 3.43 -22.98
N ALA A 13 -27.88 4.36 -23.94
CA ALA A 13 -27.46 5.75 -23.73
C ALA A 13 -28.21 6.38 -22.54
N ASP A 14 -29.52 6.18 -22.44
CA ASP A 14 -30.35 6.76 -21.38
C ASP A 14 -29.91 6.29 -19.98
N VAL A 15 -29.58 5.01 -19.81
CA VAL A 15 -29.11 4.47 -18.52
C VAL A 15 -27.73 5.00 -18.18
N ARG A 16 -26.82 5.09 -19.17
CA ARG A 16 -25.51 5.71 -18.98
C ARG A 16 -25.65 7.15 -18.54
N ASP A 17 -26.46 7.93 -19.24
CA ASP A 17 -26.60 9.37 -19.02
C ASP A 17 -27.28 9.65 -17.67
N ALA A 18 -28.30 8.86 -17.30
CA ALA A 18 -28.90 8.91 -15.96
C ALA A 18 -27.90 8.59 -14.84
N LEU A 19 -26.99 7.63 -15.05
CA LEU A 19 -25.93 7.33 -14.08
C LEU A 19 -24.91 8.46 -13.97
N LEU A 20 -24.54 9.10 -15.08
CA LEU A 20 -23.63 10.23 -15.10
C LEU A 20 -24.25 11.46 -14.43
N GLU A 21 -25.54 11.75 -14.67
CA GLU A 21 -26.26 12.83 -13.99
C GLU A 21 -26.33 12.60 -12.48
N ARG A 22 -26.62 11.36 -12.05
CA ARG A 22 -26.59 11.02 -10.63
C ARG A 22 -25.20 11.18 -10.01
N LEU A 23 -24.15 10.83 -10.76
CA LEU A 23 -22.77 10.99 -10.31
C LEU A 23 -22.36 12.47 -10.23
N ARG A 24 -22.77 13.30 -11.20
CA ARG A 24 -22.59 14.77 -11.16
C ARG A 24 -23.25 15.37 -9.93
N ALA A 25 -24.50 15.00 -9.66
CA ALA A 25 -25.23 15.47 -8.49
C ALA A 25 -24.56 15.06 -7.17
N TRP A 26 -24.07 13.82 -7.09
CA TRP A 26 -23.37 13.33 -5.89
C TRP A 26 -22.01 14.01 -5.67
N LEU A 27 -21.22 14.21 -6.73
CA LEU A 27 -19.93 14.92 -6.64
C LEU A 27 -20.11 16.42 -6.37
N GLY A 28 -21.21 16.99 -6.87
CA GLY A 28 -21.54 18.40 -6.74
C GLY A 28 -20.64 19.32 -7.58
N SER A 29 -20.58 20.58 -7.15
CA SER A 29 -19.77 21.63 -7.77
C SER A 29 -18.70 22.15 -6.83
N ASP A 30 -17.66 22.74 -7.41
CA ASP A 30 -16.69 23.54 -6.70
C ASP A 30 -17.30 24.88 -6.20
N PRO A 31 -16.62 25.60 -5.28
CA PRO A 31 -17.15 26.83 -4.69
C PRO A 31 -17.51 27.93 -5.70
N ASP A 32 -16.90 27.89 -6.89
CA ASP A 32 -17.17 28.79 -8.02
C ASP A 32 -18.40 28.37 -8.85
N GLY A 33 -19.04 27.25 -8.50
CA GLY A 33 -20.19 26.67 -9.20
C GLY A 33 -19.83 25.66 -10.29
N THR A 34 -18.54 25.47 -10.61
CA THR A 34 -18.10 24.56 -11.67
C THR A 34 -18.39 23.09 -11.29
N PRO A 35 -19.08 22.29 -12.12
CA PRO A 35 -19.33 20.88 -11.83
C PRO A 35 -18.03 20.07 -11.69
N ARG A 36 -17.94 19.22 -10.66
CA ARG A 36 -16.74 18.41 -10.42
C ARG A 36 -16.58 17.23 -11.38
N LEU A 37 -17.62 16.87 -12.13
CA LEU A 37 -17.58 15.89 -13.22
C LEU A 37 -18.00 16.56 -14.52
N GLY A 38 -17.02 16.76 -15.40
CA GLY A 38 -17.17 17.45 -16.67
C GLY A 38 -16.93 16.55 -17.87
N THR A 39 -16.78 17.19 -19.02
CA THR A 39 -16.38 16.55 -20.26
C THR A 39 -15.42 17.49 -20.98
N ASP A 40 -14.30 16.96 -21.48
CA ASP A 40 -13.35 17.76 -22.25
C ASP A 40 -13.83 18.01 -23.69
N ALA A 41 -13.05 18.80 -24.45
CA ALA A 41 -13.34 19.12 -25.85
C ALA A 41 -13.43 17.89 -26.77
N THR A 42 -12.92 16.73 -26.33
CA THR A 42 -12.96 15.47 -27.08
C THR A 42 -14.11 14.56 -26.68
N GLY A 43 -14.96 14.99 -25.73
CA GLY A 43 -16.07 14.18 -25.23
C GLY A 43 -15.68 13.20 -24.12
N ARG A 44 -14.47 13.27 -23.55
CA ARG A 44 -14.05 12.39 -22.44
C ARG A 44 -14.47 12.96 -21.10
N LEU A 45 -14.89 12.08 -20.20
CA LEU A 45 -15.19 12.45 -18.82
C LEU A 45 -13.92 12.92 -18.11
N THR A 46 -14.05 14.03 -17.39
CA THR A 46 -12.98 14.61 -16.59
C THR A 46 -13.47 14.88 -15.17
N LEU A 47 -12.60 14.69 -14.19
CA LEU A 47 -12.85 15.08 -12.80
C LEU A 47 -12.11 16.39 -12.51
N ALA A 48 -12.74 17.27 -11.73
CA ALA A 48 -12.09 18.45 -11.20
C ALA A 48 -10.93 18.07 -10.29
N LYS A 49 -9.90 18.92 -10.22
CA LYS A 49 -8.70 18.69 -9.38
C LYS A 49 -9.02 18.64 -7.87
N SER A 50 -10.17 19.16 -7.48
CA SER A 50 -10.71 19.10 -6.12
C SER A 50 -11.23 17.72 -5.73
N VAL A 51 -11.48 16.83 -6.70
CA VAL A 51 -11.86 15.44 -6.44
C VAL A 51 -10.59 14.64 -6.15
N VAL A 52 -10.43 14.25 -4.90
CA VAL A 52 -9.22 13.59 -4.39
C VAL A 52 -9.60 12.22 -3.83
N SER A 53 -8.79 11.20 -4.14
CA SER A 53 -8.92 9.85 -3.55
C SER A 53 -8.01 9.66 -2.34
N ASP A 54 -8.25 8.60 -1.56
CA ASP A 54 -7.32 8.19 -0.50
C ASP A 54 -5.92 7.86 -1.03
N LEU A 55 -5.81 7.34 -2.25
CA LEU A 55 -4.53 7.15 -2.95
C LEU A 55 -3.83 8.48 -3.27
N ASP A 56 -4.56 9.50 -3.72
CA ASP A 56 -3.98 10.82 -3.97
C ASP A 56 -3.45 11.43 -2.67
N VAL A 57 -4.21 11.31 -1.58
CA VAL A 57 -3.78 11.76 -0.25
C VAL A 57 -2.54 10.99 0.22
N LEU A 58 -2.51 9.66 0.06
CA LEU A 58 -1.34 8.83 0.38
C LEU A 58 -0.08 9.32 -0.36
N ARG A 59 -0.19 9.53 -1.69
CA ARG A 59 0.90 10.04 -2.53
C ARG A 59 1.39 11.40 -2.04
N SER A 60 0.48 12.32 -1.78
CA SER A 60 0.81 13.67 -1.29
C SER A 60 1.47 13.63 0.09
N LEU A 61 0.96 12.83 1.03
CA LEU A 61 1.54 12.73 2.37
C LEU A 61 2.94 12.11 2.33
N TYR A 62 3.14 11.06 1.54
CA TYR A 62 4.46 10.44 1.37
C TYR A 62 5.46 11.41 0.72
N TYR A 63 5.05 12.13 -0.33
CA TYR A 63 5.88 13.16 -0.96
C TYR A 63 6.25 14.27 0.04
N GLU A 64 5.27 14.81 0.76
CA GLU A 64 5.52 15.87 1.74
C GLU A 64 6.42 15.41 2.89
N ALA A 65 6.34 14.14 3.29
CA ALA A 65 7.17 13.56 4.33
C ALA A 65 8.64 13.41 3.92
N THR A 66 8.90 13.11 2.63
CA THR A 66 10.22 12.72 2.14
C THR A 66 10.93 13.82 1.36
N GLN A 67 10.20 14.62 0.60
CA GLN A 67 10.74 15.66 -0.29
C GLN A 67 10.17 17.06 -0.01
N GLY A 68 9.00 17.15 0.62
CA GLY A 68 8.35 18.43 0.94
C GLY A 68 8.67 18.94 2.34
N ARG A 69 7.67 19.54 2.97
CA ARG A 69 7.82 20.23 4.28
C ARG A 69 8.30 19.33 5.43
N GLY A 70 8.07 18.02 5.34
CA GLY A 70 8.53 17.04 6.32
C GLY A 70 10.02 16.74 6.21
N ALA A 71 10.64 16.93 5.04
CA ALA A 71 12.06 16.60 4.82
C ALA A 71 12.99 17.34 5.79
N GLY A 72 12.68 18.60 6.10
CA GLY A 72 13.44 19.43 7.06
C GLY A 72 12.95 19.37 8.51
N SER A 73 11.85 18.65 8.80
CA SER A 73 11.27 18.60 10.15
C SER A 73 10.88 17.18 10.53
N ARG A 74 11.67 16.59 11.43
CA ARG A 74 11.45 15.22 11.93
C ARG A 74 10.05 15.02 12.49
N GLN A 75 9.54 15.96 13.27
CA GLN A 75 8.21 15.90 13.87
C GLN A 75 7.12 15.87 12.79
N VAL A 76 7.25 16.69 11.76
CA VAL A 76 6.31 16.74 10.64
C VAL A 76 6.41 15.46 9.79
N ARG A 77 7.62 15.00 9.47
CA ARG A 77 7.85 13.73 8.75
C ARG A 77 7.15 12.56 9.43
N GLY A 78 7.35 12.37 10.74
CA GLY A 78 6.73 11.28 11.49
C GLY A 78 5.21 11.31 11.45
N ARG A 79 4.60 12.50 11.61
CA ARG A 79 3.15 12.67 11.51
C ARG A 79 2.63 12.33 10.12
N LEU A 80 3.26 12.86 9.07
CA LEU A 80 2.82 12.64 7.68
C LEU A 80 2.91 11.16 7.29
N LEU A 81 3.98 10.46 7.68
CA LEU A 81 4.12 9.02 7.42
C LEU A 81 3.09 8.20 8.20
N THR A 82 2.78 8.60 9.43
CA THR A 82 1.73 7.96 10.23
C THR A 82 0.36 8.15 9.57
N ASP A 83 0.01 9.39 9.22
CA ASP A 83 -1.25 9.74 8.56
C ASP A 83 -1.38 9.02 7.20
N ALA A 84 -0.28 8.90 6.45
CA ALA A 84 -0.21 8.17 5.19
C ALA A 84 -0.55 6.68 5.39
N LEU A 85 0.10 6.01 6.34
CA LEU A 85 -0.10 4.58 6.56
C LEU A 85 -1.48 4.25 7.13
N VAL A 86 -2.10 5.17 7.88
CA VAL A 86 -3.47 5.02 8.40
C VAL A 86 -4.52 4.93 7.28
N LEU A 87 -4.28 5.53 6.11
CA LEU A 87 -5.18 5.42 4.95
C LEU A 87 -5.20 4.01 4.35
N VAL A 88 -4.15 3.23 4.59
CA VAL A 88 -3.94 1.92 3.96
C VAL A 88 -4.76 0.85 4.69
N ARG A 89 -5.84 0.41 4.05
CA ARG A 89 -6.77 -0.60 4.60
C ARG A 89 -6.50 -2.03 4.10
N GLY A 90 -5.64 -2.17 3.09
CA GLY A 90 -5.31 -3.44 2.46
C GLY A 90 -5.10 -3.29 0.94
N PRO A 91 -5.16 -4.39 0.18
CA PRO A 91 -5.01 -4.38 -1.27
C PRO A 91 -6.03 -3.49 -1.98
N LEU A 92 -5.64 -3.00 -3.16
CA LEU A 92 -6.48 -2.11 -3.98
C LEU A 92 -7.83 -2.77 -4.27
N LEU A 93 -8.90 -2.15 -3.77
CA LEU A 93 -10.29 -2.57 -4.02
C LEU A 93 -10.53 -4.07 -3.72
N ALA A 94 -9.96 -4.57 -2.60
CA ALA A 94 -10.08 -5.97 -2.19
C ALA A 94 -11.53 -6.49 -2.11
N ASP A 95 -12.47 -5.63 -1.71
CA ASP A 95 -13.90 -5.97 -1.57
C ASP A 95 -14.71 -5.90 -2.88
N ARG A 96 -14.05 -5.77 -4.03
CA ARG A 96 -14.76 -5.68 -5.31
C ARG A 96 -15.45 -7.00 -5.66
N PRO A 97 -16.69 -6.96 -6.17
CA PRO A 97 -17.36 -8.17 -6.66
C PRO A 97 -16.56 -8.84 -7.78
N GLU A 98 -16.49 -10.18 -7.74
CA GLU A 98 -15.76 -10.96 -8.72
C GLU A 98 -16.19 -10.62 -10.15
N GLY A 99 -15.22 -10.49 -11.06
CA GLY A 99 -15.47 -10.18 -12.46
C GLY A 99 -15.81 -8.71 -12.77
N ARG A 100 -15.95 -7.83 -11.77
CA ARG A 100 -16.07 -6.38 -12.01
C ARG A 100 -14.71 -5.71 -12.11
N TYR A 101 -14.64 -4.69 -12.96
CA TYR A 101 -13.48 -3.82 -13.14
C TYR A 101 -12.18 -4.58 -13.44
N ARG A 102 -12.26 -5.65 -14.25
CA ARG A 102 -11.10 -6.45 -14.68
C ARG A 102 -10.02 -5.63 -15.41
N TRP A 103 -10.37 -4.46 -15.93
CA TRP A 103 -9.39 -3.54 -16.50
C TRP A 103 -8.36 -3.07 -15.47
N LEU A 104 -8.74 -2.93 -14.18
CA LEU A 104 -7.83 -2.49 -13.12
C LEU A 104 -6.62 -3.40 -12.92
N THR A 105 -6.74 -4.72 -13.18
CA THR A 105 -5.59 -5.63 -13.06
C THR A 105 -4.51 -5.38 -14.11
N HIS A 106 -4.81 -4.54 -15.10
CA HIS A 106 -3.87 -4.14 -16.15
C HIS A 106 -3.46 -2.67 -16.00
N GLU A 107 -3.97 -1.98 -14.98
CA GLU A 107 -3.59 -0.60 -14.69
C GLU A 107 -2.35 -0.56 -13.81
N ILE A 108 -1.47 0.40 -14.10
CA ILE A 108 -0.21 0.55 -13.38
C ILE A 108 -0.39 0.78 -11.88
N VAL A 109 -1.55 1.30 -11.46
CA VAL A 109 -1.88 1.54 -10.06
C VAL A 109 -1.88 0.28 -9.22
N ASP A 110 -2.25 -0.87 -9.80
CA ASP A 110 -2.28 -2.17 -9.11
C ASP A 110 -0.87 -2.61 -8.69
N ALA A 111 0.14 -2.31 -9.53
CA ALA A 111 1.54 -2.54 -9.22
C ALA A 111 2.18 -1.41 -8.38
N GLN A 112 1.75 -0.16 -8.57
CA GLN A 112 2.34 0.99 -7.87
C GLN A 112 1.90 1.11 -6.42
N LEU A 113 0.64 0.75 -6.08
CA LEU A 113 0.15 0.91 -4.72
C LEU A 113 0.97 0.09 -3.72
N PRO A 114 1.23 -1.22 -3.93
CA PRO A 114 2.06 -2.00 -3.00
C PRO A 114 3.45 -1.40 -2.79
N LEU A 115 4.08 -0.88 -3.86
CA LEU A 115 5.40 -0.26 -3.77
C LEU A 115 5.37 1.02 -2.92
N LEU A 116 4.38 1.90 -3.14
CA LEU A 116 4.22 3.13 -2.37
C LEU A 116 3.95 2.84 -0.89
N VAL A 117 3.12 1.84 -0.60
CA VAL A 117 2.84 1.41 0.78
C VAL A 117 4.08 0.82 1.43
N ALA A 118 4.86 0.01 0.70
CA ALA A 118 6.10 -0.55 1.21
C ALA A 118 7.12 0.55 1.53
N ASP A 119 7.32 1.51 0.62
CA ASP A 119 8.23 2.63 0.85
C ASP A 119 7.77 3.50 2.03
N THR A 120 6.46 3.70 2.19
CA THR A 120 5.89 4.42 3.35
C THR A 120 6.14 3.66 4.66
N GLY A 121 5.94 2.34 4.67
CA GLY A 121 6.19 1.48 5.83
C GLY A 121 7.66 1.48 6.26
N LEU A 122 8.57 1.35 5.29
CA LEU A 122 10.03 1.42 5.50
C LEU A 122 10.46 2.79 6.04
N ALA A 123 9.95 3.88 5.46
CA ALA A 123 10.27 5.22 5.93
C ALA A 123 9.76 5.48 7.36
N LEU A 124 8.59 4.94 7.73
CA LEU A 124 8.05 5.06 9.08
C LEU A 124 8.78 4.15 10.08
N SER A 125 9.21 2.96 9.67
CA SER A 125 9.98 2.05 10.51
C SER A 125 11.35 2.64 10.84
N GLU A 126 12.06 3.15 9.84
CA GLU A 126 13.33 3.87 9.99
C GLU A 126 13.16 5.02 11.01
N PHE A 127 12.13 5.85 10.83
CA PHE A 127 11.81 6.96 11.74
C PHE A 127 11.62 6.50 13.20
N HIS A 128 11.05 5.33 13.43
CA HIS A 128 10.87 4.77 14.77
C HIS A 128 12.16 4.16 15.34
N LEU A 129 12.95 3.48 14.51
CA LEU A 129 14.22 2.87 14.92
C LEU A 129 15.27 3.92 15.32
N GLU A 130 15.30 5.10 14.69
CA GLU A 130 16.12 6.24 15.12
C GLU A 130 15.88 6.68 16.58
N LYS A 131 14.76 6.28 17.20
CA LYS A 131 14.42 6.57 18.61
C LYS A 131 14.36 5.31 19.47
N ASN A 132 14.95 4.21 19.00
CA ASN A 132 14.91 2.90 19.66
C ASN A 132 13.46 2.43 19.96
N ARG A 133 12.51 2.76 19.07
CA ARG A 133 11.10 2.38 19.22
C ARG A 133 10.78 1.15 18.36
N ALA A 134 11.46 0.04 18.65
CA ALA A 134 11.36 -1.19 17.86
C ALA A 134 9.92 -1.67 17.66
N GLU A 135 9.09 -1.67 18.71
CA GLU A 135 7.68 -2.09 18.59
C GLU A 135 6.89 -1.23 17.59
N LYS A 136 7.12 0.09 17.56
CA LYS A 136 6.46 0.98 16.60
C LYS A 136 6.94 0.76 15.18
N ALA A 137 8.21 0.42 15.00
CA ALA A 137 8.74 0.02 13.70
C ALA A 137 8.09 -1.30 13.22
N ILE A 138 7.96 -2.28 14.10
CA ILE A 138 7.28 -3.56 13.82
C ILE A 138 5.81 -3.34 13.45
N GLU A 139 5.08 -2.48 14.18
CA GLU A 139 3.70 -2.10 13.86
C GLU A 139 3.59 -1.53 12.44
N ALA A 140 4.47 -0.59 12.07
CA ALA A 140 4.47 0.04 10.75
C ALA A 140 4.75 -0.97 9.62
N LEU A 141 5.76 -1.82 9.79
CA LEU A 141 6.13 -2.85 8.81
C LEU A 141 5.01 -3.88 8.63
N THR A 142 4.42 -4.33 9.73
CA THR A 142 3.29 -5.28 9.71
C THR A 142 2.07 -4.68 9.01
N ALA A 143 1.78 -3.40 9.24
CA ALA A 143 0.70 -2.70 8.56
C ALA A 143 0.96 -2.60 7.04
N ALA A 144 2.18 -2.28 6.61
CA ALA A 144 2.54 -2.23 5.19
C ALA A 144 2.47 -3.60 4.51
N LEU A 145 2.90 -4.67 5.19
CA LEU A 145 2.86 -6.05 4.69
C LEU A 145 1.43 -6.56 4.39
N ARG A 146 0.39 -5.97 4.99
CA ARG A 146 -1.02 -6.30 4.64
C ARG A 146 -1.37 -5.96 3.19
N THR A 147 -0.66 -4.99 2.60
CA THR A 147 -0.88 -4.53 1.22
C THR A 147 0.24 -4.99 0.29
N ALA A 148 1.46 -5.09 0.81
CA ALA A 148 2.65 -5.51 0.07
C ALA A 148 3.30 -6.78 0.66
N PRO A 149 2.58 -7.91 0.75
CA PRO A 149 3.08 -9.11 1.43
C PRO A 149 4.27 -9.76 0.72
N ALA A 150 4.49 -9.44 -0.55
CA ALA A 150 5.59 -9.97 -1.37
C ALA A 150 6.83 -9.06 -1.38
N ASP A 151 6.80 -7.89 -0.75
CA ASP A 151 7.97 -6.98 -0.73
C ASP A 151 9.02 -7.50 0.26
N GLU A 152 10.12 -8.03 -0.28
CA GLU A 152 11.22 -8.61 0.50
C GLU A 152 11.88 -7.60 1.44
N ARG A 153 11.89 -6.30 1.08
CA ARG A 153 12.51 -5.25 1.91
C ARG A 153 11.76 -5.08 3.23
N LEU A 154 10.43 -5.12 3.20
CA LEU A 154 9.60 -5.05 4.41
C LEU A 154 9.89 -6.20 5.35
N TRP A 155 10.01 -7.42 4.81
CA TRP A 155 10.34 -8.61 5.60
C TRP A 155 11.74 -8.52 6.23
N HIS A 156 12.74 -8.03 5.47
CA HIS A 156 14.10 -7.86 5.98
C HIS A 156 14.14 -6.86 7.13
N GLU A 157 13.51 -5.70 6.97
CA GLU A 157 13.43 -4.71 8.05
C GLU A 157 12.61 -5.21 9.24
N LEU A 158 11.59 -6.05 9.02
CA LEU A 158 10.80 -6.63 10.09
C LEU A 158 11.63 -7.63 10.92
N LEU A 159 12.45 -8.45 10.28
CA LEU A 159 13.40 -9.34 10.96
C LEU A 159 14.41 -8.53 11.78
N ARG A 160 15.00 -7.48 11.19
CA ARG A 160 15.96 -6.61 11.88
C ARG A 160 15.32 -5.90 13.07
N ALA A 161 14.17 -5.26 12.88
CA ALA A 161 13.44 -4.59 13.95
C ALA A 161 13.06 -5.56 15.07
N THR A 162 12.60 -6.77 14.74
CA THR A 162 12.28 -7.81 15.73
C THR A 162 13.52 -8.26 16.49
N HIS A 163 14.65 -8.45 15.81
CA HIS A 163 15.91 -8.79 16.47
C HIS A 163 16.33 -7.73 17.51
N THR A 164 16.14 -6.43 17.23
CA THR A 164 16.48 -5.36 18.19
C THR A 164 15.64 -5.37 19.48
N THR A 165 14.50 -6.06 19.50
CA THR A 165 13.70 -6.22 20.73
C THR A 165 14.36 -7.15 21.75
N GLY A 166 15.33 -7.96 21.33
CA GLY A 166 15.98 -8.97 22.17
C GLY A 166 15.08 -10.17 22.48
N ASP A 167 13.97 -10.37 21.76
CA ASP A 167 13.10 -11.53 21.88
C ASP A 167 13.43 -12.59 20.80
N PRO A 168 14.25 -13.60 21.12
CA PRO A 168 14.63 -14.64 20.16
C PRO A 168 13.47 -15.60 19.86
N GLY A 169 12.44 -15.68 20.72
CA GLY A 169 11.25 -16.50 20.47
C GLY A 169 10.42 -15.89 19.36
N ARG A 170 10.16 -14.58 19.45
CA ARG A 170 9.44 -13.82 18.42
C ARG A 170 10.19 -13.82 17.08
N LEU A 171 11.52 -13.67 17.11
CA LEU A 171 12.33 -13.74 15.88
C LEU A 171 12.26 -15.12 15.22
N ARG A 172 12.34 -16.22 15.99
CA ARG A 172 12.18 -17.59 15.46
C ARG A 172 10.80 -17.81 14.85
N ALA A 173 9.74 -17.36 15.51
CA ALA A 173 8.38 -17.50 14.99
C ALA A 173 8.20 -16.74 13.67
N LEU A 174 8.75 -15.52 13.59
CA LEU A 174 8.72 -14.71 12.37
C LEU A 174 9.50 -15.36 11.22
N ALA A 175 10.70 -15.87 11.51
CA ALA A 175 11.51 -16.58 10.51
C ALA A 175 10.79 -17.84 9.99
N ALA A 176 10.15 -18.60 10.88
CA ALA A 176 9.37 -19.79 10.50
C ALA A 176 8.17 -19.44 9.59
N ASP A 177 7.43 -18.37 9.91
CA ASP A 177 6.33 -17.88 9.05
C ASP A 177 6.84 -17.47 7.66
N LEU A 178 7.97 -16.77 7.60
CA LEU A 178 8.60 -16.39 6.34
C LEU A 178 8.99 -17.61 5.50
N VAL A 179 9.65 -18.60 6.11
CA VAL A 179 10.05 -19.83 5.41
C VAL A 179 8.83 -20.60 4.90
N ALA A 180 7.79 -20.71 5.73
CA ALA A 180 6.54 -21.37 5.33
C ALA A 180 5.89 -20.68 4.12
N ARG A 181 5.90 -19.34 4.08
CA ARG A 181 5.38 -18.56 2.94
C ARG A 181 6.19 -18.73 1.66
N SER A 182 7.50 -18.91 1.77
CA SER A 182 8.37 -19.17 0.62
C SER A 182 8.01 -20.48 -0.10
N GLY A 183 7.52 -21.48 0.65
CA GLY A 183 7.04 -22.74 0.11
C GLY A 183 8.08 -23.44 -0.78
N ALA A 184 7.61 -24.09 -1.85
CA ALA A 184 8.48 -24.85 -2.77
C ALA A 184 9.52 -23.98 -3.52
N ARG A 185 9.34 -22.65 -3.58
CA ARG A 185 10.33 -21.75 -4.19
C ARG A 185 11.58 -21.58 -3.32
N GLY A 186 11.51 -21.93 -2.04
CA GLY A 186 12.58 -21.72 -1.09
C GLY A 186 12.76 -20.24 -0.74
N VAL A 187 13.58 -19.99 0.27
CA VAL A 187 13.90 -18.65 0.74
C VAL A 187 14.91 -18.01 -0.23
N PRO A 188 14.72 -16.76 -0.66
CA PRO A 188 15.71 -16.08 -1.53
C PRO A 188 17.09 -15.98 -0.85
N PRO A 189 18.22 -16.08 -1.59
CA PRO A 189 19.56 -16.09 -1.00
C PRO A 189 19.88 -14.90 -0.09
N ARG A 190 19.34 -13.71 -0.43
CA ARG A 190 19.50 -12.51 0.40
C ARG A 190 18.78 -12.63 1.73
N THR A 191 17.59 -13.23 1.72
CA THR A 191 16.84 -13.53 2.94
C THR A 191 17.52 -14.63 3.75
N GLU A 192 18.08 -15.66 3.13
CA GLU A 192 18.85 -16.71 3.81
C GLU A 192 20.06 -16.13 4.55
N ALA A 193 20.85 -15.29 3.86
CA ALA A 193 22.01 -14.62 4.46
C ALA A 193 21.62 -13.76 5.67
N LEU A 194 20.46 -13.08 5.60
CA LEU A 194 19.94 -12.30 6.72
C LEU A 194 19.52 -13.18 7.89
N LEU A 195 18.87 -14.32 7.61
CA LEU A 195 18.50 -15.27 8.66
C LEU A 195 19.75 -15.90 9.30
N ASP A 196 20.80 -16.16 8.53
CA ASP A 196 22.09 -16.62 9.04
C ASP A 196 22.76 -15.59 9.95
N GLU A 197 22.67 -14.30 9.60
CA GLU A 197 23.18 -13.19 10.41
C GLU A 197 22.41 -13.06 11.75
N LEU A 198 21.07 -13.07 11.69
CA LEU A 198 20.23 -12.72 12.85
C LEU A 198 19.82 -13.91 13.73
N LEU A 199 19.78 -15.11 13.16
CA LEU A 199 19.29 -16.32 13.81
C LEU A 199 20.00 -17.56 13.23
N PRO A 200 21.29 -17.81 13.53
CA PRO A 200 22.07 -18.90 12.91
C PRO A 200 21.44 -20.31 12.99
N THR A 201 20.57 -20.54 13.98
CA THR A 201 19.89 -21.83 14.20
C THR A 201 18.55 -21.98 13.45
N TRP A 202 18.18 -21.03 12.58
CA TRP A 202 16.88 -21.04 11.91
C TRP A 202 16.63 -22.31 11.07
N ARG A 203 17.69 -22.89 10.48
CA ARG A 203 17.59 -24.11 9.65
C ARG A 203 17.19 -25.35 10.44
N GLU A 204 17.53 -25.42 11.73
CA GLU A 204 17.15 -26.51 12.62
C GLU A 204 15.63 -26.53 12.84
N GLY A 205 15.01 -25.34 12.94
CA GLY A 205 13.56 -25.19 13.06
C GLY A 205 12.79 -25.55 11.79
N VAL A 206 13.36 -25.31 10.61
CA VAL A 206 12.76 -25.70 9.32
C VAL A 206 12.78 -27.22 9.14
N SER A 207 13.84 -27.88 9.60
CA SER A 207 14.00 -29.33 9.49
C SER A 207 13.03 -30.11 10.40
N ALA A 208 12.54 -29.48 11.46
CA ALA A 208 11.57 -30.08 12.39
C ALA A 208 10.09 -29.92 11.93
N ALA A 209 9.83 -29.09 10.93
CA ALA A 209 8.48 -28.79 10.42
C ALA A 209 8.18 -29.42 9.04
N GLY A 210 9.15 -30.08 8.42
CA GLY A 210 9.00 -30.87 7.19
C GLY A 210 8.84 -32.36 7.47
#